data_AF-A0A858C0U0-F1
#
_entry.id   AF-A0A858C0U0-F1
#
_cell.length_a   1.000
_cell.length_b   1.000
_cell.length_c   1.000
_cell.angle_alpha   90.00
_cell.angle_beta   90.00
_cell.angle_gamma   90.00
#
_symmetry.space_group_name_H-M   'P 1'
#
loop_
_entity.id
_entity.type
_entity.pdbx_description
1 polymer ?
#
loop_
_entity_poly.entity_id
_entity_poly.type
_entity_poly.pdbx_seq_one_letter_code
_entity_poly.pdbx_strand_id
1 'polypeptide(L)'
;MNIQKDDIQYFINQESYSPPKKMIRSFLLLILILGMPTAIFGAYSNITSAVMLPIIMGICIWGILLLKNPINQNKLNLFLGASALSISLSTLILAYKTYASNNNHEVPLQIICFILGVYIICIAVYITIIFQWIKKGHYRQQKKYKNVKWITSGIMIIMIVSGREILGAIDRNILDKAMLLMLILVAFTCAYGGTSCFLKYYLAKKIEDEHLE
;
A
#
# COMPACT_ATOMS: atom_id res chain seq x y z
N MET A 1 21.40 -2.91 17.77
CA MET A 1 20.11 -3.32 18.35
C MET A 1 19.81 -4.73 17.82
N ASN A 2 19.77 -5.77 18.67
CA ASN A 2 19.73 -7.17 18.20
C ASN A 2 18.29 -7.68 18.04
N ILE A 3 17.87 -7.97 16.81
CA ILE A 3 16.63 -8.69 16.47
C ILE A 3 17.02 -10.16 16.30
N GLN A 4 16.31 -11.10 16.94
CA GLN A 4 16.62 -12.53 16.79
C GLN A 4 16.22 -13.03 15.39
N LYS A 5 17.05 -13.88 14.78
CA LYS A 5 16.81 -14.44 13.44
C LYS A 5 15.48 -15.20 13.37
N ASP A 6 15.13 -15.91 14.44
CA ASP A 6 13.87 -16.64 14.56
C ASP A 6 12.65 -15.72 14.43
N ASP A 7 12.69 -14.53 15.05
CA ASP A 7 11.57 -13.57 15.00
C ASP A 7 11.33 -13.05 13.58
N ILE A 8 12.41 -12.88 12.82
CA ILE A 8 12.36 -12.49 11.41
C ILE A 8 11.75 -13.63 10.57
N GLN A 9 12.15 -14.88 10.81
CA GLN A 9 11.57 -16.03 10.13
C GLN A 9 10.07 -16.19 10.42
N TYR A 10 9.64 -15.99 11.68
CA TYR A 10 8.22 -15.99 12.03
C TYR A 10 7.43 -14.90 11.29
N PHE A 11 8.01 -13.71 11.12
CA PHE A 11 7.40 -12.64 10.33
C PHE A 11 7.28 -12.98 8.83
N ILE A 12 8.34 -13.53 8.24
CA ILE A 12 8.34 -13.96 6.82
C ILE A 12 7.26 -15.02 6.58
N ASN A 13 7.13 -15.97 7.50
CA ASN A 13 6.23 -17.13 7.39
C ASN A 13 4.79 -16.87 7.87
N GLN A 14 4.51 -15.69 8.45
CA GLN A 14 3.24 -15.44 9.15
C GLN A 14 1.99 -15.50 8.26
N GLU A 15 2.16 -15.39 6.94
CA GLU A 15 1.07 -15.44 5.96
C GLU A 15 1.57 -16.13 4.69
N SER A 16 1.94 -17.41 4.78
CA SER A 16 2.18 -18.22 3.57
C SER A 16 0.89 -18.29 2.76
N TYR A 17 0.78 -17.41 1.76
CA TYR A 17 -0.45 -17.20 1.02
C TYR A 17 -0.79 -18.43 0.15
N SER A 18 -1.84 -19.15 0.55
CA SER A 18 -2.42 -20.24 -0.24
C SER A 18 -3.91 -20.00 -0.48
N PRO A 19 -4.41 -20.06 -1.73
CA PRO A 19 -3.69 -20.34 -2.97
C PRO A 19 -3.06 -19.09 -3.62
N PRO A 20 -1.77 -19.12 -4.02
CA PRO A 20 -1.02 -17.94 -4.47
C PRO A 20 -1.55 -17.37 -5.81
N LYS A 21 -1.99 -18.23 -6.73
CA LYS A 21 -2.54 -17.82 -8.03
C LYS A 21 -3.83 -17.01 -7.89
N LYS A 22 -4.68 -17.35 -6.92
CA LYS A 22 -5.93 -16.61 -6.67
C LYS A 22 -5.61 -15.18 -6.21
N MET A 23 -4.61 -15.03 -5.35
CA MET A 23 -4.19 -13.72 -4.85
C MET A 23 -3.61 -12.85 -5.96
N ILE A 24 -2.77 -13.41 -6.85
CA ILE A 24 -2.27 -12.68 -8.02
C ILE A 24 -3.43 -12.20 -8.91
N ARG A 25 -4.41 -13.07 -9.21
CA ARG A 25 -5.59 -12.69 -9.99
C ARG A 25 -6.40 -11.58 -9.31
N SER A 26 -6.60 -11.65 -7.99
CA SER A 26 -7.29 -10.61 -7.22
C SER A 26 -6.58 -9.27 -7.29
N PHE A 27 -5.25 -9.25 -7.14
CA PHE A 27 -4.46 -8.01 -7.24
C PHE A 27 -4.44 -7.44 -8.65
N LEU A 28 -4.35 -8.29 -9.69
CA LEU A 28 -4.47 -7.86 -11.07
C LEU A 28 -5.84 -7.20 -11.33
N LEU A 29 -6.91 -7.82 -10.85
CA LEU A 29 -8.26 -7.26 -10.97
C LEU A 29 -8.39 -5.92 -10.22
N LEU A 30 -7.84 -5.80 -9.01
CA LEU A 30 -7.83 -4.55 -8.26
C LEU A 30 -7.04 -3.45 -8.99
N ILE A 31 -5.88 -3.77 -9.56
CA ILE A 31 -5.10 -2.83 -10.37
C ILE A 31 -5.89 -2.38 -11.61
N LEU A 32 -6.60 -3.29 -12.26
CA LEU A 32 -7.43 -2.94 -13.41
C LEU A 32 -8.60 -2.03 -13.03
N ILE A 33 -9.27 -2.29 -11.89
CA ILE A 33 -10.42 -1.48 -11.46
C ILE A 33 -9.98 -0.12 -10.91
N LEU A 34 -8.94 -0.07 -10.07
CA LEU A 34 -8.55 1.13 -9.34
C LEU A 34 -7.40 1.90 -10.03
N GLY A 35 -6.48 1.19 -10.67
CA GLY A 35 -5.31 1.78 -11.30
C GLY A 35 -5.56 2.22 -12.75
N MET A 36 -6.19 1.37 -13.56
CA MET A 36 -6.35 1.65 -14.99
C MET A 36 -7.15 2.94 -15.26
N PRO A 37 -8.26 3.24 -14.55
CA PRO A 37 -8.96 4.51 -14.73
C PRO A 37 -8.08 5.72 -14.39
N THR A 38 -7.25 5.64 -13.35
CA THR A 38 -6.32 6.73 -13.02
C THR A 38 -5.24 6.96 -14.07
N ALA A 39 -4.78 5.90 -14.74
CA ALA A 39 -3.75 5.99 -15.78
C ALA A 39 -4.30 6.43 -17.14
N ILE A 40 -5.47 5.94 -17.54
CA ILE A 40 -6.10 6.28 -18.82
C ILE A 40 -6.70 7.69 -18.76
N PHE A 41 -7.46 7.99 -17.70
CA PHE A 41 -8.13 9.28 -17.56
C PHE A 41 -7.28 10.33 -16.82
N GLY A 42 -5.95 10.15 -16.89
CA GLY A 42 -4.89 11.07 -16.46
C GLY A 42 -5.37 12.05 -15.41
N ALA A 43 -5.44 11.60 -14.16
CA ALA A 43 -6.17 12.31 -13.11
C ALA A 43 -5.71 13.75 -12.83
N TYR A 44 -4.56 14.18 -13.36
CA TYR A 44 -3.98 15.50 -13.14
C TYR A 44 -3.26 16.11 -14.34
N SER A 45 -2.63 15.28 -15.18
CA SER A 45 -1.81 15.74 -16.32
C SER A 45 -1.43 14.58 -17.23
N ASN A 46 -1.04 14.89 -18.47
CA ASN A 46 -0.43 13.92 -19.39
C ASN A 46 0.79 13.23 -18.76
N ILE A 47 1.49 13.89 -17.85
CA ILE A 47 2.64 13.33 -17.11
C ILE A 47 2.17 12.20 -16.18
N THR A 48 1.07 12.40 -15.45
CA THR A 48 0.53 11.37 -14.54
C THR A 48 0.10 10.13 -15.32
N SER A 49 -0.53 10.32 -16.49
CA SER A 49 -0.85 9.22 -17.41
C SER A 49 0.42 8.53 -17.93
N ALA A 50 1.40 9.30 -18.41
CA ALA A 50 2.65 8.78 -18.95
C ALA A 50 3.48 8.00 -17.92
N VAL A 51 3.37 8.30 -16.62
CA VAL A 51 4.08 7.59 -15.55
C VAL A 51 3.28 6.39 -15.03
N MET A 52 1.99 6.56 -14.76
CA MET A 52 1.18 5.50 -14.15
C MET A 52 0.85 4.37 -15.13
N LEU A 53 0.67 4.69 -16.42
CA LEU A 53 0.29 3.69 -17.43
C LEU A 53 1.39 2.63 -17.65
N PRO A 54 2.68 2.98 -17.83
CA PRO A 54 3.76 1.99 -17.88
C PRO A 54 3.91 1.17 -16.60
N ILE A 55 3.75 1.79 -15.42
CA ILE A 55 3.84 1.07 -14.13
C ILE A 55 2.75 0.01 -14.05
N ILE A 56 1.50 0.37 -14.35
CA ILE A 56 0.37 -0.55 -14.32
C ILE A 56 0.52 -1.66 -15.35
N MET A 57 0.90 -1.31 -16.58
CA MET A 57 1.14 -2.30 -17.63
C MET A 57 2.26 -3.27 -17.23
N GLY A 58 3.37 -2.76 -16.68
CA GLY A 58 4.48 -3.58 -16.21
C GLY A 58 4.06 -4.56 -15.12
N ILE A 59 3.28 -4.11 -14.13
CA ILE A 59 2.75 -4.99 -13.07
C ILE A 59 1.78 -6.03 -13.66
N CYS A 60 0.90 -5.63 -14.59
CA CYS A 60 -0.02 -6.55 -15.25
C CYS A 60 0.72 -7.65 -16.03
N ILE A 61 1.71 -7.27 -16.85
CA ILE A 61 2.55 -8.21 -17.60
C ILE A 61 3.27 -9.14 -16.63
N TRP A 62 3.88 -8.59 -15.59
CA TRP A 62 4.60 -9.38 -14.60
C TRP A 62 3.70 -10.36 -13.84
N GLY A 63 2.48 -9.94 -13.48
CA GLY A 63 1.50 -10.83 -12.85
C GLY A 63 1.05 -11.97 -13.77
N ILE A 64 0.86 -11.71 -15.07
CA ILE A 64 0.56 -12.75 -16.06
C ILE A 64 1.74 -13.73 -16.18
N LEU A 65 2.97 -13.23 -16.22
CA LEU A 65 4.17 -14.07 -16.25
C LEU A 65 4.30 -14.95 -14.99
N LEU A 66 3.98 -14.41 -13.81
CA LEU A 66 3.97 -15.18 -12.56
C LEU A 66 2.89 -16.26 -12.54
N LEU A 67 1.72 -16.02 -13.14
CA LEU A 67 0.65 -17.03 -13.22
C LEU A 67 1.04 -18.24 -14.08
N LYS A 68 1.92 -18.05 -15.07
CA LYS A 68 2.40 -19.08 -16.00
C LYS A 68 3.57 -19.91 -15.44
N ASN A 69 4.25 -19.42 -14.41
CA ASN A 69 5.47 -20.03 -13.87
C ASN A 69 5.24 -20.63 -12.47
N PRO A 70 6.12 -21.51 -11.97
CA PRO A 70 6.14 -21.88 -10.56
C PRO A 70 6.38 -20.63 -9.69
N ILE A 71 5.51 -20.43 -8.69
CA ILE A 71 5.51 -19.22 -7.86
C ILE A 71 6.33 -19.49 -6.60
N ASN A 72 7.49 -18.84 -6.49
CA ASN A 72 8.25 -18.75 -5.25
C ASN A 72 7.61 -17.68 -4.33
N GLN A 73 7.54 -17.94 -3.02
CA GLN A 73 7.06 -17.03 -1.99
C GLN A 73 7.77 -15.67 -2.00
N ASN A 74 9.07 -15.60 -2.28
CA ASN A 74 9.80 -14.33 -2.39
C ASN A 74 9.29 -13.50 -3.59
N LYS A 75 9.15 -14.14 -4.76
CA LYS A 75 8.61 -13.49 -5.96
C LYS A 75 7.16 -13.04 -5.75
N LEU A 76 6.37 -13.83 -5.03
CA LEU A 76 4.99 -13.49 -4.66
C LEU A 76 4.94 -12.28 -3.73
N ASN A 77 5.74 -12.25 -2.67
CA ASN A 77 5.81 -11.12 -1.74
C ASN A 77 6.21 -9.82 -2.44
N LEU A 78 7.21 -9.87 -3.34
CA LEU A 78 7.61 -8.71 -4.12
C LEU A 78 6.49 -8.23 -5.05
N PHE A 79 5.82 -9.15 -5.75
CA PHE A 79 4.69 -8.82 -6.62
C PHE A 79 3.54 -8.17 -5.86
N LEU A 80 3.13 -8.77 -4.74
CA LEU A 80 2.07 -8.24 -3.89
C LEU A 80 2.44 -6.89 -3.30
N GLY A 81 3.70 -6.72 -2.87
CA GLY A 81 4.25 -5.46 -2.38
C GLY A 81 4.15 -4.34 -3.42
N ALA A 82 4.70 -4.58 -4.61
CA ALA A 82 4.68 -3.64 -5.72
C ALA A 82 3.25 -3.30 -6.16
N SER A 83 2.39 -4.32 -6.28
CA SER A 83 0.99 -4.16 -6.66
C SER A 83 0.20 -3.33 -5.64
N ALA A 84 0.37 -3.60 -4.34
CA ALA A 84 -0.31 -2.87 -3.28
C ALA A 84 0.15 -1.41 -3.20
N LEU A 85 1.45 -1.14 -3.34
CA LEU A 85 1.96 0.23 -3.39
C LEU A 85 1.47 0.98 -4.64
N SER A 86 1.37 0.31 -5.79
CA SER A 86 0.79 0.91 -7.00
C SER A 86 -0.68 1.25 -6.82
N ILE A 87 -1.49 0.34 -6.25
CA ILE A 87 -2.90 0.60 -5.95
C ILE A 87 -3.04 1.76 -4.95
N SER A 88 -2.17 1.80 -3.94
CA SER A 88 -2.12 2.88 -2.96
C SER A 88 -1.91 4.25 -3.62
N LEU A 89 -0.90 4.35 -4.50
CA LEU A 89 -0.60 5.59 -5.20
C LEU A 89 -1.74 5.99 -6.15
N SER A 90 -2.30 5.04 -6.91
CA SER A 90 -3.46 5.27 -7.76
C SER A 90 -4.66 5.79 -6.97
N THR A 91 -5.00 5.17 -5.85
CA THR A 91 -6.14 5.58 -5.02
C THR A 91 -5.93 6.94 -4.36
N LEU A 92 -4.70 7.29 -3.99
CA LEU A 92 -4.35 8.62 -3.49
C LEU A 92 -4.49 9.70 -4.57
N ILE A 93 -4.04 9.41 -5.79
CA ILE A 93 -4.22 10.29 -6.96
C ILE A 93 -5.72 10.46 -7.27
N LEU A 94 -6.51 9.38 -7.18
CA LEU A 94 -7.95 9.42 -7.41
C LEU A 94 -8.67 10.27 -6.36
N ALA A 95 -8.35 10.08 -5.07
CA ALA A 95 -8.87 10.88 -3.97
C ALA A 95 -8.61 12.37 -4.22
N TYR A 96 -7.40 12.70 -4.65
CA TYR A 96 -7.00 14.05 -4.96
C TYR A 96 -7.79 14.66 -6.13
N LYS A 97 -8.01 13.90 -7.23
CA LYS A 97 -8.85 14.34 -8.34
C LYS A 97 -10.29 14.60 -7.91
N THR A 98 -10.87 13.72 -7.10
CA THR A 98 -12.21 13.90 -6.55
C THR A 98 -12.30 15.18 -5.74
N TYR A 99 -11.30 15.45 -4.90
CA TYR A 99 -11.25 16.70 -4.13
C TYR A 99 -11.11 17.94 -5.03
N ALA A 100 -10.23 17.91 -6.02
CA ALA A 100 -10.02 19.01 -6.97
C ALA A 100 -11.28 19.32 -7.79
N SER A 101 -11.90 18.29 -8.37
CA SER A 101 -13.13 18.40 -9.17
C SER A 101 -14.29 18.99 -8.37
N ASN A 102 -14.39 18.66 -7.08
CA ASN A 102 -15.47 19.18 -6.25
C ASN A 102 -15.23 20.64 -5.84
N ASN A 103 -13.98 21.11 -5.81
CA ASN A 103 -13.62 22.48 -5.41
C ASN A 103 -13.56 23.47 -6.57
N ASN A 104 -13.69 23.03 -7.83
CA ASN A 104 -13.45 23.86 -9.02
C ASN A 104 -12.13 24.65 -8.93
N HIS A 105 -11.14 24.09 -8.23
CA HIS A 105 -9.85 24.72 -7.99
C HIS A 105 -8.76 23.75 -8.40
N GLU A 106 -7.80 24.27 -9.16
CA GLU A 106 -6.53 23.61 -9.35
C GLU A 106 -5.86 23.50 -7.99
N VAL A 107 -5.65 22.27 -7.53
CA VAL A 107 -5.03 22.09 -6.23
C VAL A 107 -3.53 22.38 -6.36
N PRO A 108 -3.00 23.33 -5.58
CA PRO A 108 -1.64 23.85 -5.77
C PRO A 108 -0.58 22.77 -5.58
N LEU A 109 0.51 22.88 -6.34
CA LEU A 109 1.64 21.95 -6.31
C LEU A 109 2.21 21.76 -4.89
N GLN A 110 2.15 22.79 -4.05
CA GLN A 110 2.55 22.73 -2.65
C GLN A 110 1.78 21.67 -1.85
N ILE A 111 0.47 21.51 -2.10
CA ILE A 111 -0.37 20.50 -1.43
C ILE A 111 -0.01 19.10 -1.94
N ILE A 112 0.31 18.94 -3.23
CA ILE A 112 0.81 17.66 -3.78
C ILE A 112 2.10 17.26 -3.08
N CYS A 113 3.07 18.17 -3.01
CA CYS A 113 4.35 17.92 -2.36
C CYS A 113 4.18 17.60 -0.87
N PHE A 114 3.29 18.31 -0.18
CA PHE A 114 2.99 18.03 1.23
C PHE A 114 2.40 16.63 1.42
N ILE A 115 1.39 16.24 0.64
CA ILE A 115 0.75 14.92 0.75
C ILE A 115 1.75 13.80 0.41
N LEU A 116 2.60 13.98 -0.61
CA LEU A 116 3.67 13.02 -0.92
C LEU A 116 4.68 12.92 0.23
N GLY A 117 5.04 14.04 0.85
CA GLY A 117 5.88 14.05 2.05
C GLY A 117 5.26 13.27 3.20
N VAL A 118 3.98 13.53 3.51
CA VAL A 118 3.22 12.77 4.52
C VAL A 118 3.17 11.28 4.18
N TYR A 119 2.93 10.94 2.91
CA TYR A 119 2.89 9.55 2.45
C TYR A 119 4.22 8.82 2.69
N ILE A 120 5.36 9.47 2.38
CA ILE A 120 6.70 8.92 2.63
C ILE A 120 6.96 8.77 4.14
N ILE A 121 6.59 9.77 4.94
CA ILE A 121 6.70 9.71 6.40
C ILE A 121 5.88 8.54 6.95
N CYS A 122 4.66 8.35 6.46
CA CYS A 122 3.81 7.21 6.85
C CYS A 122 4.47 5.87 6.51
N ILE A 123 5.10 5.72 5.34
CA ILE A 123 5.84 4.51 5.00
C ILE A 123 7.00 4.29 5.99
N ALA A 124 7.77 5.33 6.32
CA ALA A 124 8.86 5.23 7.29
C ALA A 124 8.36 4.83 8.69
N VAL A 125 7.23 5.38 9.11
CA VAL A 125 6.55 5.02 10.36
C VAL A 125 6.09 3.56 10.32
N TYR A 126 5.50 3.09 9.22
CA TYR A 126 5.11 1.68 9.07
C TYR A 126 6.29 0.73 9.17
N ILE A 127 7.41 1.06 8.53
CA ILE A 127 8.64 0.27 8.64
C ILE A 127 9.07 0.19 10.10
N THR A 128 9.08 1.31 10.81
CA THR A 128 9.46 1.38 12.23
C THR A 128 8.53 0.54 13.11
N ILE A 129 7.22 0.64 12.89
CA ILE A 129 6.20 -0.13 13.62
C ILE A 129 6.40 -1.63 13.37
N ILE A 130 6.61 -2.04 12.11
CA ILE A 130 6.84 -3.45 11.76
C ILE A 130 8.08 -3.97 12.48
N PHE A 131 9.20 -3.25 12.44
CA PHE A 131 10.40 -3.67 13.17
C PHE A 131 10.20 -3.75 14.68
N GLN A 132 9.47 -2.81 15.27
CA GLN A 132 9.11 -2.88 16.69
C GLN A 132 8.24 -4.11 16.99
N TRP A 133 7.33 -4.48 16.09
CA TRP A 133 6.49 -5.67 16.26
C TRP A 133 7.26 -6.97 16.09
N ILE A 134 8.21 -7.04 15.14
CA ILE A 134 9.16 -8.15 15.03
C ILE A 134 9.91 -8.30 16.36
N LYS A 135 10.50 -7.21 16.86
CA LYS A 135 11.30 -7.21 18.10
C LYS A 135 10.49 -7.63 19.33
N LYS A 136 9.21 -7.25 19.41
CA LYS A 136 8.31 -7.63 20.51
C LYS A 136 7.83 -9.09 20.41
N GLY A 137 8.25 -9.85 19.40
CA GLY A 137 7.82 -11.23 19.19
C GLY A 137 6.33 -11.36 18.87
N HIS A 138 5.67 -10.28 18.41
CA HIS A 138 4.23 -10.30 18.10
C HIS A 138 3.89 -11.39 17.06
N TYR A 139 4.84 -11.71 16.18
CA TYR A 139 4.67 -12.68 15.11
C TYR A 139 4.91 -14.15 15.53
N ARG A 140 5.53 -14.40 16.70
CA ARG A 140 5.62 -15.76 17.29
C ARG A 140 4.26 -16.27 17.75
N GLN A 141 3.38 -15.37 18.19
CA GLN A 141 2.06 -15.73 18.73
C GLN A 141 1.02 -15.89 17.60
N GLN A 142 1.20 -16.88 16.73
CA GLN A 142 0.36 -17.12 15.53
C GLN A 142 -1.15 -17.29 15.81
N LYS A 143 -1.58 -17.53 17.06
CA LYS A 143 -2.97 -17.91 17.38
C LYS A 143 -3.93 -16.79 17.77
N LYS A 144 -3.51 -15.53 17.99
CA LYS A 144 -4.42 -14.54 18.64
C LYS A 144 -4.55 -13.15 18.03
N TYR A 145 -3.84 -12.80 16.96
CA TYR A 145 -3.85 -11.41 16.47
C TYR A 145 -4.52 -11.21 15.10
N LYS A 146 -5.82 -11.50 15.03
CA LYS A 146 -6.73 -10.86 14.06
C LYS A 146 -6.85 -9.33 14.31
N ASN A 147 -6.59 -8.87 15.55
CA ASN A 147 -6.92 -7.52 16.01
C ASN A 147 -5.83 -6.46 15.82
N VAL A 148 -4.56 -6.83 15.61
CA VAL A 148 -3.47 -5.85 15.43
C VAL A 148 -3.60 -5.10 14.09
N LYS A 149 -4.19 -5.73 13.06
CA LYS A 149 -4.57 -5.07 11.80
C LYS A 149 -5.59 -3.94 12.01
N TRP A 150 -6.43 -4.03 13.04
CA TRP A 150 -7.43 -3.00 13.37
C TRP A 150 -6.81 -1.79 14.09
N ILE A 151 -5.73 -1.97 14.85
CA ILE A 151 -5.06 -0.87 15.55
C ILE A 151 -4.33 0.05 14.55
N THR A 152 -3.70 -0.51 13.51
CA THR A 152 -3.15 0.28 12.39
C THR A 152 -4.21 0.99 11.57
N SER A 153 -5.40 0.38 11.41
CA SER A 153 -6.57 1.05 10.83
C SER A 153 -7.08 2.19 11.71
N GLY A 154 -7.02 2.05 13.04
CA GLY A 154 -7.39 3.10 14.00
C GLY A 154 -6.49 4.33 13.91
N ILE A 155 -5.17 4.16 13.74
CA ILE A 155 -4.24 5.28 13.54
C ILE A 155 -4.53 6.01 12.21
N MET A 156 -4.92 5.29 11.15
CA MET A 156 -5.35 5.89 9.89
C MET A 156 -6.62 6.73 10.06
N ILE A 157 -7.59 6.26 10.85
CA ILE A 157 -8.81 7.01 11.17
C ILE A 157 -8.47 8.30 11.94
N ILE A 158 -7.53 8.25 12.89
CA ILE A 158 -7.11 9.43 13.66
C ILE A 158 -6.44 10.48 12.76
N MET A 159 -5.53 10.07 11.86
CA MET A 159 -4.90 11.00 10.90
C MET A 159 -5.92 11.65 9.95
N ILE A 160 -6.96 10.90 9.60
CA ILE A 160 -8.08 11.34 8.77
C ILE A 160 -8.98 12.35 9.50
N VAL A 161 -9.25 12.13 10.79
CA VAL A 161 -10.04 13.06 11.62
C VAL A 161 -9.26 14.36 11.81
N SER A 162 -7.94 14.32 12.01
CA SER A 162 -7.12 15.54 12.02
C SER A 162 -7.09 16.26 10.67
N GLY A 163 -7.17 15.54 9.54
CA GLY A 163 -7.33 16.16 8.21
C GLY A 163 -8.65 16.92 8.05
N ARG A 164 -9.70 16.52 8.78
CA ARG A 164 -11.02 17.19 8.79
C ARG A 164 -10.98 18.58 9.44
N GLU A 165 -10.11 18.80 10.43
CA GLU A 165 -9.94 20.13 11.03
C GLU A 165 -9.10 21.06 10.15
N ILE A 166 -8.13 20.51 9.41
CA ILE A 166 -7.31 21.29 8.46
C ILE A 166 -8.13 21.74 7.24
N LEU A 167 -9.13 20.95 6.84
CA LEU A 167 -10.04 21.25 5.72
C LEU A 167 -11.28 22.04 6.17
N GLY A 168 -11.14 22.87 7.19
CA GLY A 168 -12.20 23.72 7.73
C GLY A 168 -13.05 24.39 6.64
N ALA A 169 -14.36 24.39 6.87
CA ALA A 169 -15.40 24.98 6.02
C ALA A 169 -15.60 24.32 4.65
N ILE A 170 -16.31 23.18 4.60
CA ILE A 170 -16.90 22.72 3.34
C ILE A 170 -18.33 22.22 3.58
N ASP A 171 -19.30 23.03 3.22
CA ASP A 171 -20.73 22.72 3.15
C ASP A 171 -21.00 21.93 1.85
N ARG A 172 -20.73 20.61 1.87
CA ARG A 172 -20.89 19.71 0.70
C ARG A 172 -21.46 18.35 1.05
N ASN A 173 -22.13 17.77 0.05
CA ASN A 173 -22.72 16.43 -0.02
C ASN A 173 -21.91 15.38 0.73
N ILE A 174 -22.53 14.78 1.74
CA ILE A 174 -21.94 13.76 2.63
C ILE A 174 -21.34 12.59 1.83
N LEU A 175 -21.92 12.27 0.68
CA LEU A 175 -21.50 11.17 -0.19
C LEU A 175 -20.09 11.39 -0.77
N ASP A 176 -19.76 12.60 -1.20
CA ASP A 176 -18.44 12.93 -1.77
C ASP A 176 -17.34 12.87 -0.70
N LYS A 177 -17.67 13.33 0.51
CA LYS A 177 -16.76 13.25 1.67
C LYS A 177 -16.52 11.81 2.07
N ALA A 178 -17.57 10.98 2.10
CA ALA A 178 -17.45 9.56 2.41
C ALA A 178 -16.60 8.83 1.36
N MET A 179 -16.78 9.14 0.08
CA MET A 179 -15.99 8.57 -1.01
C MET A 179 -14.50 8.96 -0.90
N LEU A 180 -14.22 10.25 -0.66
CA LEU A 180 -12.85 10.74 -0.46
C LEU A 180 -12.18 10.03 0.72
N LEU A 181 -12.89 9.91 1.84
CA LEU A 181 -12.42 9.22 3.04
C LEU A 181 -12.06 7.77 2.75
N MET A 182 -12.94 7.07 2.04
CA MET A 182 -12.77 5.67 1.68
C MET A 182 -11.54 5.47 0.79
N LEU A 183 -11.34 6.34 -0.21
CA LEU A 183 -10.17 6.28 -1.09
C LEU A 183 -8.86 6.47 -0.31
N ILE A 184 -8.82 7.43 0.62
CA ILE A 184 -7.66 7.68 1.47
C ILE A 184 -7.39 6.49 2.39
N LEU A 185 -8.43 5.92 3.01
CA LEU A 185 -8.31 4.71 3.84
C LEU A 185 -7.76 3.51 3.05
N VAL A 186 -8.29 3.29 1.84
CA VAL A 186 -7.81 2.23 0.94
C VAL A 186 -6.35 2.47 0.57
N ALA A 187 -5.97 3.71 0.22
CA ALA A 187 -4.60 4.06 -0.10
C ALA A 187 -3.65 3.67 1.05
N PHE A 188 -3.90 4.17 2.27
CA PHE A 188 -3.02 3.88 3.40
C PHE A 188 -3.03 2.40 3.81
N THR A 189 -4.15 1.70 3.70
CA THR A 189 -4.22 0.26 3.97
C THR A 189 -3.36 -0.54 2.99
N CYS A 190 -3.45 -0.19 1.70
CA CYS A 190 -2.61 -0.77 0.66
C CYS A 190 -1.13 -0.40 0.84
N ALA A 191 -0.82 0.82 1.29
CA ALA A 191 0.55 1.23 1.60
C ALA A 191 1.17 0.38 2.73
N TYR A 192 0.42 0.17 3.82
CA TYR A 192 0.86 -0.69 4.92
C TYR A 192 1.07 -2.14 4.47
N GLY A 193 0.08 -2.72 3.78
CA GLY A 193 0.19 -4.09 3.26
C GLY A 193 1.34 -4.26 2.28
N GLY A 194 1.52 -3.28 1.38
CA GLY A 194 2.61 -3.26 0.41
C GLY A 194 3.99 -3.19 1.07
N THR A 195 4.14 -2.30 2.04
CA THR A 195 5.38 -2.15 2.83
C THR A 195 5.73 -3.42 3.59
N SER A 196 4.75 -4.07 4.21
CA SER A 196 4.93 -5.36 4.90
C SER A 196 5.42 -6.46 3.94
N CYS A 197 4.78 -6.61 2.79
CA CYS A 197 5.20 -7.59 1.78
C CYS A 197 6.60 -7.30 1.21
N PHE A 198 6.95 -6.03 1.01
CA PHE A 198 8.27 -5.63 0.54
C PHE A 198 9.36 -5.92 1.60
N LEU A 199 9.07 -5.67 2.88
CA LEU A 199 9.95 -6.03 4.00
C LEU A 199 10.14 -7.54 4.11
N LYS A 200 9.08 -8.35 3.94
CA LYS A 200 9.19 -9.82 3.91
C LYS A 200 10.15 -10.27 2.81
N TYR A 201 10.03 -9.71 1.60
CA TYR A 201 10.94 -10.01 0.49
C TYR A 201 12.39 -9.62 0.83
N TYR A 202 12.61 -8.39 1.30
CA TYR A 202 13.94 -7.88 1.60
C TYR A 202 14.64 -8.70 2.69
N LEU A 203 13.94 -9.01 3.78
CA LEU A 203 14.49 -9.78 4.88
C LEU A 203 14.73 -11.26 4.51
N ALA A 204 13.86 -11.86 3.70
CA ALA A 204 14.07 -13.23 3.21
C ALA A 204 15.34 -13.32 2.36
N LYS A 205 15.53 -12.38 1.42
CA LYS A 205 16.72 -12.34 0.58
C LYS A 205 18.00 -12.12 1.39
N LYS A 206 17.96 -11.21 2.37
CA LYS A 206 19.10 -10.98 3.27
C LYS A 206 19.51 -12.24 4.04
N ILE A 207 18.54 -13.03 4.53
CA ILE A 207 18.82 -14.29 5.23
C ILE A 207 19.42 -15.34 4.28
N GLU A 208 18.93 -15.43 3.04
CA GLU A 208 19.48 -16.33 2.02
C GLU A 208 20.94 -16.01 1.71
N ASP A 209 21.28 -14.72 1.56
CA ASP A 209 22.65 -14.27 1.30
C ASP A 209 23.60 -14.59 2.48
N GLU A 210 23.16 -14.39 3.74
CA GLU A 210 23.93 -14.73 4.95
C GLU A 210 24.14 -16.25 5.16
N HIS A 211 23.45 -17.12 4.42
CA HIS A 211 23.62 -18.58 4.48
C HIS A 211 24.55 -19.13 3.40
N LEU A 212 24.96 -18.30 2.44
CA LEU A 212 25.86 -18.65 1.34
C LEU A 212 27.33 -18.24 1.62
N GLU A 213 27.57 -17.50 2.70
CA GLU A 213 28.90 -17.19 3.28
C GLU A 213 29.27 -18.18 4.40
#